data_AF-A0A926S413-F1
#
_entry.id   AF-A0A926S413-F1
#
_cell.length_a   1.000
_cell.length_b   1.000
_cell.length_c   1.000
_cell.angle_alpha   90.00
_cell.angle_beta   90.00
_cell.angle_gamma   90.00
#
_symmetry.space_group_name_H-M   'P 1'
#
loop_
_entity.id
_entity.type
_entity.pdbx_description
1 polymer ?
#
loop_
_entity_poly.entity_id
_entity_poly.type
_entity_poly.pdbx_seq_one_letter_code
_entity_poly.pdbx_strand_id
1 'polypeptide(L)'
;MYSELFLFFTLVSGSGYTYCLLRAHFLEVKMDHFTRIPRSRCGEIRLSDLRLAKASTFDEHYALDAETAILYLQLSNFIAVGYFFGLALFFIIELL
;
A
#
# COMPACT_ATOMS: atom_id res chain seq x y z
N MET A 1 25.64 -15.16 -8.02
CA MET A 1 25.06 -14.14 -8.94
C MET A 1 23.55 -14.01 -8.76
N TYR A 2 22.77 -15.11 -8.82
CA TYR A 2 21.32 -15.07 -8.57
C TYR A 2 20.95 -14.65 -7.13
N SER A 3 21.75 -15.04 -6.14
CA SER A 3 21.58 -14.67 -4.73
C SER A 3 21.68 -13.17 -4.47
N GLU A 4 22.65 -12.47 -5.09
CA GLU A 4 22.83 -11.02 -4.93
C GLU A 4 21.72 -10.22 -5.63
N LEU A 5 21.29 -10.67 -6.82
CA LEU A 5 20.15 -10.09 -7.54
C LEU A 5 18.84 -10.27 -6.75
N PHE A 6 18.65 -11.44 -6.13
CA PHE A 6 17.49 -11.72 -5.30
C PHE A 6 17.48 -10.89 -4.01
N LEU A 7 18.66 -10.72 -3.38
CA LEU A 7 18.81 -9.83 -2.22
C LEU A 7 18.47 -8.38 -2.58
N PHE A 8 19.00 -7.88 -3.70
CA PHE A 8 18.68 -6.53 -4.20
C PHE A 8 17.18 -6.37 -4.45
N PHE A 9 16.56 -7.31 -5.17
CA PHE A 9 15.12 -7.33 -5.40
C PHE A 9 14.33 -7.29 -4.08
N THR A 10 14.70 -8.12 -3.11
CA THR A 10 14.06 -8.17 -1.80
C THR A 10 14.16 -6.83 -1.05
N LEU A 11 15.32 -6.19 -1.07
CA LEU A 11 15.53 -4.90 -0.42
C LEU A 11 14.71 -3.78 -1.09
N VAL A 12 14.69 -3.73 -2.42
CA VAL A 12 13.92 -2.73 -3.18
C VAL A 12 12.42 -2.92 -2.98
N SER A 13 11.92 -4.17 -3.11
CA SER A 13 10.51 -4.48 -2.89
C SER A 13 10.10 -4.23 -1.44
N GLY A 14 10.90 -4.67 -0.47
CA GLY A 14 10.60 -4.50 0.96
C GLY A 14 10.59 -3.03 1.39
N SER A 15 11.58 -2.24 0.97
CA SER A 15 11.63 -0.81 1.26
C SER A 15 10.50 -0.04 0.57
N GLY A 16 10.22 -0.34 -0.71
CA GLY A 16 9.12 0.25 -1.46
C GLY A 16 7.75 -0.06 -0.85
N TYR A 17 7.52 -1.33 -0.46
CA TYR A 17 6.30 -1.77 0.21
C TYR A 17 6.09 -1.01 1.53
N THR A 18 7.12 -0.96 2.37
CA THR A 18 7.06 -0.30 3.68
C THR A 18 6.83 1.20 3.53
N TYR A 19 7.50 1.85 2.57
CA TYR A 19 7.30 3.27 2.28
C TYR A 19 5.85 3.57 1.88
N CYS A 20 5.26 2.77 1.00
CA CYS A 20 3.88 2.94 0.56
C CYS A 20 2.90 2.80 1.72
N LEU A 21 3.06 1.76 2.55
CA LEU A 21 2.20 1.55 3.72
C LEU A 21 2.31 2.69 4.73
N LEU A 22 3.52 3.14 5.01
CA LEU A 22 3.75 4.22 5.97
C LEU A 22 3.13 5.53 5.46
N ARG A 23 3.28 5.84 4.16
CA ARG A 23 2.67 7.02 3.54
C ARG A 23 1.14 6.95 3.54
N ALA A 24 0.55 5.81 3.18
CA ALA A 24 -0.89 5.60 3.24
C ALA A 24 -1.41 5.81 4.68
N HIS A 25 -0.74 5.22 5.67
CA HIS A 25 -1.13 5.36 7.07
C HIS A 25 -1.05 6.80 7.58
N PHE A 26 0.02 7.55 7.23
CA PHE A 26 0.10 8.96 7.60
C PHE A 26 -1.03 9.80 7.01
N LEU A 27 -1.39 9.54 5.75
CA LEU A 27 -2.51 10.22 5.11
C LEU A 27 -3.84 9.83 5.78
N GLU A 28 -4.04 8.56 6.11
CA GLU A 28 -5.21 8.10 6.85
C GLU A 28 -5.35 8.79 8.21
N VAL A 29 -4.28 8.88 8.99
CA VAL A 29 -4.28 9.57 10.29
C VAL A 29 -4.56 11.06 10.11
N LYS A 30 -3.95 11.70 9.10
CA LYS A 30 -4.19 13.11 8.78
C LYS A 30 -5.66 13.33 8.42
N MET A 31 -6.21 12.51 7.53
CA MET A 31 -7.61 12.60 7.10
C MET A 31 -8.56 12.37 8.28
N ASP A 32 -8.35 11.34 9.09
CA ASP A 32 -9.19 11.00 10.24
C ASP A 32 -9.18 12.09 11.32
N HIS A 33 -8.12 12.91 11.39
CA HIS A 33 -8.05 14.07 12.27
C HIS A 33 -8.98 15.22 11.81
N PHE A 34 -9.12 15.44 10.50
CA PHE A 34 -9.98 16.50 9.95
C PHE A 34 -11.43 16.04 9.75
N THR A 35 -11.62 14.84 9.22
CA THR A 35 -12.93 14.24 8.96
C THR A 35 -12.85 12.77 9.30
N ARG A 36 -13.64 12.34 10.28
CA ARG A 36 -13.61 10.95 10.74
C ARG A 36 -13.95 9.99 9.59
N ILE A 37 -13.02 9.11 9.24
CA ILE A 37 -13.21 8.13 8.17
C ILE A 37 -14.13 7.01 8.71
N PRO A 38 -15.14 6.57 7.95
CA PRO A 38 -15.94 5.41 8.34
C PRO A 38 -15.03 4.18 8.45
N ARG A 39 -15.05 3.51 9.60
CA ARG A 39 -14.27 2.30 9.87
C ARG A 39 -15.16 1.07 9.84
N SER A 40 -14.61 -0.05 9.42
CA SER A 40 -15.27 -1.34 9.54
C SER A 40 -15.50 -1.72 11.02
N ARG A 41 -16.32 -2.73 11.28
CA ARG A 41 -16.62 -3.21 12.66
C ARG A 41 -15.37 -3.62 13.44
N CYS A 42 -14.31 -4.03 12.73
CA CYS A 42 -13.02 -4.40 13.32
C CYS A 42 -12.06 -3.20 13.51
N GLY A 43 -12.50 -1.97 13.22
CA GLY A 43 -11.66 -0.77 13.31
C GLY A 43 -10.72 -0.57 12.12
N GLU A 44 -10.71 -1.49 11.16
CA GLU A 44 -9.95 -1.40 9.91
C GLU A 44 -10.57 -0.39 8.95
N ILE A 45 -9.73 0.40 8.28
CA ILE A 45 -10.12 1.26 7.16
C ILE A 45 -9.92 0.46 5.89
N ARG A 46 -11.00 0.22 5.14
CA ARG A 46 -10.92 -0.49 3.86
C ARG A 46 -10.72 0.51 2.72
N LEU A 47 -10.17 0.01 1.60
CA LEU A 47 -10.07 0.79 0.37
C LEU A 47 -11.45 1.30 -0.12
N SER A 48 -12.52 0.54 0.13
CA SER A 48 -13.90 0.97 -0.14
C SER A 48 -14.32 2.18 0.70
N ASP A 49 -13.88 2.20 1.95
CA ASP A 49 -14.25 3.22 2.92
C ASP A 49 -13.54 4.53 2.62
N LEU A 50 -12.27 4.46 2.18
CA LEU A 50 -11.52 5.59 1.63
C LEU A 50 -12.15 6.18 0.37
N ARG A 51 -12.66 5.33 -0.54
CA ARG A 51 -13.35 5.79 -1.76
C ARG A 51 -14.67 6.47 -1.45
N LEU A 52 -15.43 5.93 -0.49
CA LEU A 52 -16.65 6.57 0.02
C LEU A 52 -16.33 7.92 0.67
N ALA A 53 -15.29 7.97 1.52
CA ALA A 53 -14.85 9.20 2.17
C ALA A 53 -14.41 10.27 1.15
N LYS A 54 -13.69 9.88 0.10
CA LYS A 54 -13.35 10.77 -1.03
C LYS A 54 -14.61 11.33 -1.70
N ALA A 55 -15.60 10.49 -1.98
CA ALA A 55 -16.83 10.89 -2.67
C ALA A 55 -17.77 11.76 -1.82
N SER A 56 -17.68 11.67 -0.49
CA SER A 56 -18.53 12.43 0.43
C SER A 56 -18.02 13.83 0.77
N THR A 57 -16.78 14.17 0.41
CA THR A 57 -16.14 15.42 0.80
C THR A 57 -16.13 16.44 -0.33
N PHE A 58 -16.43 17.71 -0.01
CA PHE A 58 -16.37 18.85 -0.94
C PHE A 58 -15.02 19.59 -0.92
N ASP A 59 -14.10 19.22 -0.02
CA ASP A 59 -12.75 19.78 0.06
C ASP A 59 -11.80 19.03 -0.89
N GLU A 60 -11.30 19.74 -1.89
CA GLU A 60 -10.34 19.23 -2.88
C GLU A 60 -9.05 18.71 -2.26
N HIS A 61 -8.56 19.33 -1.17
CA HIS A 61 -7.31 18.91 -0.53
C HIS A 61 -7.47 17.54 0.15
N TYR A 62 -8.61 17.33 0.81
CA TYR A 62 -8.94 16.06 1.42
C TYR A 62 -9.17 14.97 0.36
N ALA A 63 -9.82 15.31 -0.76
CA ALA A 63 -10.02 14.39 -1.87
C ALA A 63 -8.70 13.92 -2.49
N LEU A 64 -7.72 14.83 -2.62
CA LEU A 64 -6.37 14.53 -3.09
C LEU A 64 -5.60 13.63 -2.12
N ASP A 65 -5.65 13.93 -0.82
CA ASP A 65 -5.02 13.09 0.21
C ASP A 65 -5.60 11.66 0.21
N ALA A 66 -6.93 11.54 0.07
CA ALA A 66 -7.62 10.24 -0.01
C ALA A 66 -7.21 9.46 -1.27
N GLU A 67 -7.13 10.13 -2.41
CA GLU A 67 -6.67 9.53 -3.67
C GLU A 67 -5.21 9.07 -3.57
N THR A 68 -4.36 9.88 -2.95
CA THR A 68 -2.96 9.55 -2.74
C THR A 68 -2.80 8.35 -1.81
N ALA A 69 -3.58 8.27 -0.74
CA ALA A 69 -3.61 7.11 0.16
C ALA A 69 -4.05 5.83 -0.57
N ILE A 70 -5.11 5.90 -1.38
CA ILE A 70 -5.60 4.79 -2.21
C ILE A 70 -4.49 4.32 -3.16
N LEU A 71 -3.79 5.24 -3.82
CA LEU A 71 -2.72 4.93 -4.75
C LEU A 71 -1.55 4.21 -4.06
N TYR A 72 -1.15 4.66 -2.86
CA TYR A 72 -0.11 3.99 -2.08
C TYR A 72 -0.52 2.57 -1.66
N LEU A 73 -1.77 2.36 -1.23
CA LEU A 73 -2.28 1.02 -0.88
C LEU A 73 -2.34 0.09 -2.10
N GLN A 74 -2.72 0.61 -3.27
CA GLN A 74 -2.70 -0.16 -4.51
C GLN A 74 -1.27 -0.52 -4.91
N LEU A 75 -0.35 0.44 -4.84
CA LEU A 75 1.05 0.22 -5.18
C LEU A 75 1.71 -0.79 -4.23
N SER A 76 1.43 -0.73 -2.92
CA SER A 76 1.93 -1.73 -1.97
C SER A 76 1.42 -3.13 -2.30
N ASN A 77 0.16 -3.27 -2.73
CA ASN A 77 -0.38 -4.57 -3.16
C ASN A 77 0.33 -5.08 -4.41
N PHE A 78 0.59 -4.23 -5.41
CA PHE A 78 1.36 -4.62 -6.60
C PHE A 78 2.77 -5.06 -6.25
N ILE A 79 3.46 -4.32 -5.37
CA ILE A 79 4.80 -4.68 -4.89
C ILE A 79 4.77 -6.04 -4.19
N ALA A 80 3.79 -6.28 -3.32
CA ALA A 80 3.65 -7.55 -2.60
C ALA A 80 3.43 -8.73 -3.56
N VAL A 81 2.51 -8.59 -4.53
CA VAL A 81 2.25 -9.63 -5.54
C VAL A 81 3.51 -9.90 -6.37
N GLY A 82 4.19 -8.85 -6.85
CA GLY A 82 5.42 -8.98 -7.60
C GLY A 82 6.53 -9.66 -6.78
N TYR A 83 6.62 -9.34 -5.49
CA TYR A 83 7.56 -9.97 -4.57
C TYR A 83 7.30 -11.47 -4.41
N PHE A 84 6.05 -11.88 -4.15
CA PHE A 84 5.70 -13.30 -4.05
C PHE A 84 5.96 -14.07 -5.35
N PHE A 85 5.69 -13.45 -6.50
CA PHE A 85 6.00 -14.05 -7.80
C PHE A 85 7.51 -14.24 -7.98
N GLY A 86 8.32 -13.21 -7.67
CA GLY A 86 9.78 -13.30 -7.71
C GLY A 86 10.34 -14.34 -6.74
N LEU A 87 9.78 -14.44 -5.53
CA LEU A 87 10.11 -15.45 -4.53
C LEU A 87 9.87 -16.87 -5.08
N ALA A 88 8.71 -17.11 -5.67
CA ALA A 88 8.37 -18.41 -6.25
C ALA A 88 9.31 -18.77 -7.41
N LEU A 89 9.60 -17.81 -8.29
CA LEU A 89 10.53 -18.02 -9.40
C LEU A 89 11.94 -18.36 -8.91
N PHE A 90 12.43 -17.68 -7.88
CA PHE A 90 13.74 -17.94 -7.28
C PHE A 90 13.85 -19.37 -6.77
N PHE A 91 12.86 -19.86 -6.02
CA PHE A 91 12.85 -21.24 -5.53
C PHE A 91 12.78 -22.29 -6.64
N ILE A 92 12.01 -22.02 -7.72
CA ILE A 92 11.96 -22.92 -8.88
C ILE A 92 13.34 -23.02 -9.54
N ILE A 93 14.03 -21.90 -9.72
CA ILE A 93 15.36 -21.86 -10.35
C ILE A 93 16.41 -22.53 -9.45
N GLU A 94 16.38 -22.33 -8.13
CA GLU A 94 17.35 -22.98 -7.24
C GLU A 94 17.14 -24.50 -7.10
N LEU A 95 15.93 -25.01 -7.36
CA LEU A 95 15.64 -26.44 -7.29
C LEU A 95 16.08 -27.21 -8.57
N LEU A 96 16.28 -26.51 -9.68
CA LEU A 96 16.66 -27.04 -11.00
C LEU A 96 18.18 -27.14 -11.17
#